data_AF-A0A8J6H4R4-F1
#
_entry.id   AF-A0A8J6H4R4-F1
#
_cell.length_a   1.000
_cell.length_b   1.000
_cell.length_c   1.000
_cell.angle_alpha   90.00
_cell.angle_beta   90.00
_cell.angle_gamma   90.00
#
_symmetry.space_group_name_H-M   'P 1'
#
loop_
_entity.id
_entity.type
_entity.pdbx_description
1 polymer ?
#
loop_
_entity_poly.entity_id
_entity_poly.type
_entity_poly.pdbx_seq_one_letter_code
_entity_poly.pdbx_strand_id
1 'polypeptide(L)'
;MREEEKKVIVKVWSEHGVREYRRGLEEATFKEQEIEKMVTELKEVIEKATKKKEVIVRGAKGAEKKNGWWDRECEQAKREVKQIPRSEKKIQRERCREKKKQKREREEKEIKEIRTEREVWKYINRERKKKEPASEKITIQEWEEYFVKLLEGRKEEGNVGTQRKEKQTVMGETEITAEEVGRHIRYLKKRKAPGWDGVQNEAWMYGTERMVERMVELMNGVWRGEGFPEDWREGVICPIFKKGEKNRAENYRGITLLNTGYKLYASVLSERMKREIEEKGVLPDSQAGFRKGRGTVDNVNILDHLARNELRKKGGRMYALFIDFKAAFDKVDRVKMFECMRERGISEWLVRKVEEIYARTRNKVGEKEGEWFETTKGVRQGCPLSPLLFTIYVADVDEMLKKAQEGGVVVGREKVWSLAFADDMVIVAKSEREMKAMMRNLEKYVRKKKLEVNVEKTKMMVFSKRKRKNEESEWKWEESKIERVSEFKYLGYTFNERATVRAQVREVVR
;
A
#
# COMPACT_ATOMS: atom_id res chain seq x y z
N MET A 1 -21.35 29.65 -14.70
CA MET A 1 -20.04 29.92 -14.07
C MET A 1 -18.96 29.41 -15.02
N ARG A 2 -18.02 30.27 -15.42
CA ARG A 2 -16.95 29.92 -16.37
C ARG A 2 -16.05 28.84 -15.75
N GLU A 3 -15.73 27.80 -16.52
CA GLU A 3 -14.73 26.81 -16.12
C GLU A 3 -13.40 27.55 -15.87
N GLU A 4 -12.80 27.39 -14.70
CA GLU A 4 -11.43 27.86 -14.49
C GLU A 4 -10.50 27.03 -15.37
N GLU A 5 -10.08 27.60 -16.50
CA GLU A 5 -9.05 27.04 -17.35
C GLU A 5 -7.70 27.20 -16.62
N LYS A 6 -7.19 26.10 -16.04
CA LYS A 6 -5.86 26.08 -15.44
C LYS A 6 -4.84 25.65 -16.48
N LYS A 7 -3.91 26.53 -16.82
CA LYS A 7 -2.75 26.17 -17.63
C LYS A 7 -1.77 25.38 -16.78
N VAL A 8 -1.39 24.19 -17.24
CA VAL A 8 -0.47 23.28 -16.54
C VAL A 8 0.62 22.86 -17.51
N ILE A 9 1.88 22.98 -17.08
CA ILE A 9 3.02 22.48 -17.83
C ILE A 9 3.15 20.98 -17.59
N VAL A 10 3.18 20.19 -18.66
CA VAL A 10 3.33 18.73 -18.60
C VAL A 10 4.56 18.27 -19.38
N LYS A 11 5.26 17.27 -18.84
CA LYS A 11 6.39 16.59 -19.49
C LYS A 11 5.88 15.68 -20.61
N VAL A 12 6.53 15.70 -21.77
CA VAL A 12 6.06 15.04 -22.99
C VAL A 12 6.83 13.75 -23.25
N TRP A 13 6.15 12.61 -23.12
CA TRP A 13 6.71 11.27 -23.36
C TRP A 13 6.10 10.58 -24.60
N SER A 14 5.84 11.35 -25.65
CA SER A 14 5.50 10.78 -26.98
C SER A 14 6.72 10.13 -27.61
N GLU A 15 6.55 9.30 -28.65
CA GLU A 15 7.69 8.69 -29.36
C GLU A 15 8.71 9.74 -29.85
N HIS A 16 8.23 10.88 -30.33
CA HIS A 16 9.09 12.02 -30.68
C HIS A 16 9.80 12.60 -29.47
N GLY A 17 9.06 12.86 -28.38
CA GLY A 17 9.63 13.41 -27.14
C GLY A 17 10.68 12.48 -26.51
N VAL A 18 10.49 11.16 -26.59
CA VAL A 18 11.45 10.16 -26.12
C VAL A 18 12.71 10.16 -26.98
N ARG A 19 12.60 10.29 -28.31
CA ARG A 19 13.77 10.39 -29.21
C ARG A 19 14.59 11.65 -28.94
N GLU A 20 13.93 12.79 -28.77
CA GLU A 20 14.59 14.05 -28.40
C GLU A 20 15.25 13.95 -27.03
N TYR A 21 14.56 13.38 -26.04
CA TYR A 21 15.10 13.16 -24.69
C TYR A 21 16.38 12.33 -24.73
N ARG A 22 16.39 11.21 -25.47
CA ARG A 22 17.58 10.36 -25.61
C ARG A 22 18.76 11.07 -26.26
N ARG A 23 18.51 11.83 -27.33
CA ARG A 23 19.54 12.63 -27.98
C ARG A 23 20.15 13.66 -27.02
N GLY A 24 19.31 14.36 -26.24
CA GLY A 24 19.77 15.30 -25.23
C GLY A 24 20.60 14.64 -24.11
N LEU A 25 20.37 13.36 -23.83
CA LEU A 25 21.18 12.59 -22.87
C LEU A 25 22.49 12.06 -23.45
N GLU A 26 22.59 11.84 -24.76
CA GLU A 26 23.84 11.37 -25.41
C GLU A 26 24.94 12.42 -25.30
N GLU A 27 24.57 13.70 -25.40
CA GLU A 27 25.46 14.86 -25.27
C GLU A 27 25.82 15.18 -23.81
N ALA A 28 25.17 14.55 -22.83
CA ALA A 28 25.41 14.81 -21.43
C ALA A 28 26.78 14.27 -20.97
N THR A 29 27.45 15.03 -20.11
CA THR A 29 28.66 14.60 -19.41
C THR A 29 28.41 14.66 -17.90
N PHE A 30 28.87 13.63 -17.20
CA PHE A 30 28.79 13.54 -15.75
C PHE A 30 30.20 13.65 -15.19
N LYS A 31 30.44 14.63 -14.30
CA LYS A 31 31.80 14.95 -13.81
C LYS A 31 31.89 14.99 -12.28
N GLU A 32 30.76 15.20 -11.60
CA GLU A 32 30.74 15.32 -10.15
C GLU A 32 31.11 14.00 -9.46
N GLN A 33 31.66 14.06 -8.25
CA GLN A 33 31.98 12.84 -7.47
C GLN A 33 31.35 12.88 -6.07
N GLU A 34 30.98 14.06 -5.61
CA GLU A 34 30.27 14.24 -4.35
C GLU A 34 28.79 13.91 -4.52
N ILE A 35 28.23 13.10 -3.62
CA ILE A 35 26.87 12.56 -3.69
C ILE A 35 25.81 13.63 -3.96
N GLU A 36 25.81 14.75 -3.23
CA GLU A 36 24.82 15.82 -3.41
C GLU A 36 24.93 16.49 -4.79
N LYS A 37 26.16 16.69 -5.26
CA LYS A 37 26.42 17.27 -6.58
C LYS A 37 26.04 16.30 -7.69
N MET A 38 26.27 15.00 -7.53
CA MET A 38 25.81 13.97 -8.47
C MET A 38 24.29 13.97 -8.61
N VAL A 39 23.54 14.10 -7.51
CA VAL A 39 22.07 14.17 -7.54
C VAL A 39 21.61 15.41 -8.29
N THR A 40 22.23 16.56 -8.00
CA THR A 40 21.93 17.83 -8.66
C THR A 40 22.21 17.77 -10.16
N GLU A 41 23.39 17.26 -10.55
CA GLU A 41 23.80 17.08 -11.94
C GLU A 41 22.83 16.17 -12.71
N LEU A 42 22.45 15.02 -12.12
CA LEU A 42 21.46 14.11 -12.72
C LEU A 42 20.12 14.81 -12.95
N LYS A 43 19.63 15.56 -11.96
CA LYS A 43 18.36 16.29 -12.09
C LYS A 43 18.41 17.35 -13.18
N GLU A 44 19.48 18.13 -13.24
CA GLU A 44 19.65 19.15 -14.27
C GLU A 44 19.71 18.56 -15.66
N VAL A 45 20.46 17.47 -15.85
CA VAL A 45 20.56 16.78 -17.14
C VAL A 45 19.19 16.26 -17.57
N ILE A 46 18.45 15.60 -16.67
CA ILE A 46 17.09 15.13 -16.94
C ILE A 46 16.18 16.29 -17.32
N GLU A 47 16.23 17.38 -16.58
CA GLU A 47 15.33 18.52 -16.77
C GLU A 47 15.62 19.26 -18.08
N LYS A 48 16.91 19.43 -18.44
CA LYS A 48 17.36 20.01 -19.72
C LYS A 48 16.95 19.14 -20.90
N ALA A 49 17.06 17.82 -20.78
CA ALA A 49 16.68 16.88 -21.84
C ALA A 49 15.15 16.71 -21.97
N THR A 50 14.37 16.99 -20.91
CA THR A 50 12.93 16.72 -20.89
C THR A 50 12.13 17.83 -21.56
N LYS A 51 11.45 17.49 -22.65
CA LYS A 51 10.50 18.40 -23.32
C LYS A 51 9.25 18.65 -22.46
N LYS A 52 8.87 19.91 -22.37
CA LYS A 52 7.66 20.37 -21.69
C LYS A 52 6.68 20.97 -22.68
N LYS A 53 5.39 20.79 -22.43
CA LYS A 53 4.32 21.43 -23.18
C LYS A 53 3.32 22.03 -22.22
N GLU A 54 2.85 23.22 -22.50
CA GLU A 54 1.73 23.83 -21.80
C GLU A 54 0.41 23.22 -22.29
N VAL A 55 -0.40 22.74 -21.35
CA VAL A 55 -1.71 22.15 -21.64
C VAL A 55 -2.75 22.83 -20.77
N ILE A 56 -3.88 23.18 -21.39
CA ILE A 56 -5.04 23.72 -20.68
C ILE A 56 -5.80 22.55 -20.08
N VAL A 57 -5.81 22.46 -18.75
CA VAL A 57 -6.61 21.49 -18.02
C VAL A 57 -7.91 22.17 -17.62
N ARG A 58 -9.01 21.77 -18.26
CA ARG A 58 -10.35 22.16 -17.83
C ARG A 58 -10.72 21.35 -16.59
N GLY A 59 -11.04 22.05 -15.50
CA GLY A 59 -11.45 21.41 -14.26
C GLY A 59 -12.67 20.52 -14.50
N ALA A 60 -12.49 19.21 -14.46
CA ALA A 60 -13.59 18.26 -14.57
C ALA A 60 -14.40 18.25 -13.27
N LYS A 61 -15.20 19.29 -13.02
CA LYS A 61 -16.34 19.17 -12.09
C LYS A 61 -17.32 18.20 -12.72
N GLY A 62 -17.37 16.99 -12.16
CA GLY A 62 -18.43 16.03 -12.40
C GLY A 62 -18.86 15.94 -13.85
N ALA A 63 -17.96 15.55 -14.77
CA ALA A 63 -18.44 14.85 -15.94
C ALA A 63 -19.12 13.59 -15.38
N GLU A 64 -20.44 13.65 -15.17
CA GLU A 64 -21.25 12.45 -15.02
C GLU A 64 -20.72 11.52 -16.09
N LYS A 65 -20.16 10.39 -15.67
CA LYS A 65 -19.76 9.34 -16.57
C LYS A 65 -21.04 9.03 -17.34
N LYS A 66 -21.19 9.58 -18.55
CA LYS A 66 -22.33 9.26 -19.39
C LYS A 66 -22.28 7.76 -19.50
N ASN A 67 -23.32 7.12 -18.96
CA ASN A 67 -23.47 5.68 -19.02
C ASN A 67 -23.16 5.30 -20.47
N GLY A 68 -22.17 4.44 -20.74
CA GLY A 68 -21.68 4.24 -22.12
C GLY A 68 -22.73 3.74 -23.13
N TRP A 69 -23.95 3.43 -22.68
CA TRP A 69 -25.12 3.11 -23.51
C TRP A 69 -26.13 4.27 -23.66
N TRP A 70 -25.98 5.33 -22.85
CA TRP A 70 -26.82 6.52 -22.80
C TRP A 70 -26.18 7.63 -23.63
N ASP A 71 -26.63 7.77 -24.87
CA ASP A 71 -26.10 8.69 -25.87
C ASP A 71 -26.95 9.97 -26.01
N ARG A 72 -26.54 10.85 -26.94
CA ARG A 72 -27.28 12.08 -27.25
C ARG A 72 -28.70 11.81 -27.71
N GLU A 73 -28.95 10.70 -28.41
CA GLU A 73 -30.30 10.29 -28.81
C GLU A 73 -31.16 9.93 -27.58
N CYS A 74 -30.60 9.20 -26.61
CA CYS A 74 -31.28 8.90 -25.34
C CYS A 74 -31.56 10.18 -24.52
N GLU A 75 -30.64 11.14 -24.50
CA GLU A 75 -30.86 12.45 -23.85
C GLU A 75 -31.94 13.28 -24.55
N GLN A 76 -31.90 13.34 -25.87
CA GLN A 76 -32.84 14.07 -26.71
C GLN A 76 -34.25 13.47 -26.58
N ALA A 77 -34.36 12.14 -26.69
CA ALA A 77 -35.61 11.44 -26.47
C ALA A 77 -36.13 11.63 -25.03
N LYS A 78 -35.27 11.68 -24.00
CA LYS A 78 -35.71 11.97 -22.62
C LYS A 78 -36.24 13.40 -22.45
N ARG A 79 -35.70 14.37 -23.20
CA ARG A 79 -36.21 15.76 -23.21
C ARG A 79 -37.58 15.84 -23.91
N GLU A 80 -37.78 15.06 -24.96
CA GLU A 80 -39.02 15.00 -25.74
C GLU A 80 -40.16 14.26 -25.02
N VAL A 81 -39.86 13.38 -24.05
CA VAL A 81 -40.85 12.61 -23.25
C VAL A 81 -41.87 13.48 -22.49
N LYS A 82 -41.59 14.77 -22.27
CA LYS A 82 -42.57 15.70 -21.68
C LYS A 82 -43.72 16.07 -22.62
N GLN A 83 -43.63 15.80 -23.92
CA GLN A 83 -44.61 16.23 -24.93
C GLN A 83 -45.23 15.08 -25.78
N ILE A 84 -44.98 13.82 -25.45
CA ILE A 84 -45.31 12.67 -26.32
C ILE A 84 -46.42 11.74 -25.75
N PRO A 85 -47.31 11.14 -26.60
CA PRO A 85 -48.33 10.15 -26.20
C PRO A 85 -47.78 8.87 -25.53
N ARG A 86 -48.64 8.15 -24.78
CA ARG A 86 -48.27 6.93 -24.01
C ARG A 86 -47.69 5.79 -24.88
N SER A 87 -48.07 5.68 -26.16
CA SER A 87 -47.62 4.66 -27.11
C SER A 87 -46.13 4.77 -27.46
N GLU A 88 -45.64 5.98 -27.71
CA GLU A 88 -44.22 6.24 -28.04
C GLU A 88 -43.28 6.11 -26.82
N LYS A 89 -43.80 6.35 -25.60
CA LYS A 89 -43.05 6.06 -24.35
C LYS A 89 -42.70 4.58 -24.21
N LYS A 90 -43.50 3.66 -24.77
CA LYS A 90 -43.22 2.21 -24.77
C LYS A 90 -42.05 1.87 -25.69
N ILE A 91 -42.07 2.40 -26.92
CA ILE A 91 -41.00 2.23 -27.93
C ILE A 91 -39.66 2.73 -27.38
N GLN A 92 -39.66 3.88 -26.70
CA GLN A 92 -38.45 4.42 -26.09
C GLN A 92 -37.88 3.53 -24.97
N ARG A 93 -38.74 2.99 -24.10
CA ARG A 93 -38.33 2.07 -23.03
C ARG A 93 -37.75 0.78 -23.60
N GLU A 94 -38.34 0.25 -24.65
CA GLU A 94 -37.83 -0.93 -25.37
C GLU A 94 -36.48 -0.64 -26.04
N ARG A 95 -36.32 0.51 -26.71
CA ARG A 95 -35.04 0.92 -27.30
C ARG A 95 -33.93 1.12 -26.26
N CYS A 96 -34.24 1.71 -25.11
CA CYS A 96 -33.29 1.83 -24.00
C CYS A 96 -32.92 0.46 -23.40
N ARG A 97 -33.89 -0.46 -23.30
CA ARG A 97 -33.65 -1.84 -22.87
C ARG A 97 -32.72 -2.56 -23.86
N GLU A 98 -32.93 -2.38 -25.15
CA GLU A 98 -32.11 -2.98 -26.21
C GLU A 98 -30.68 -2.43 -26.21
N LYS A 99 -30.49 -1.10 -26.14
CA LYS A 99 -29.15 -0.49 -26.00
C LYS A 99 -28.43 -0.99 -24.74
N LYS A 100 -29.16 -1.19 -23.63
CA LYS A 100 -28.61 -1.75 -22.39
C LYS A 100 -28.24 -3.24 -22.54
N LYS A 101 -29.03 -4.02 -23.28
CA LYS A 101 -28.76 -5.43 -23.60
C LYS A 101 -27.52 -5.57 -24.49
N GLN A 102 -27.44 -4.80 -25.58
CA GLN A 102 -26.28 -4.78 -26.47
C GLN A 102 -24.99 -4.40 -25.74
N LYS A 103 -25.06 -3.44 -24.79
CA LYS A 103 -23.92 -3.10 -23.94
C LYS A 103 -23.49 -4.28 -23.08
N ARG A 104 -24.43 -4.97 -22.43
CA ARG A 104 -24.13 -6.17 -21.62
C ARG A 104 -23.50 -7.28 -22.46
N GLU A 105 -24.02 -7.54 -23.65
CA GLU A 105 -23.45 -8.55 -24.56
C GLU A 105 -22.02 -8.19 -25.01
N ARG A 106 -21.75 -6.90 -25.28
CA ARG A 106 -20.38 -6.42 -25.56
C ARG A 106 -19.45 -6.57 -24.36
N GLU A 107 -19.93 -6.22 -23.17
CA GLU A 107 -19.17 -6.38 -21.92
C GLU A 107 -18.89 -7.86 -21.63
N GLU A 108 -19.87 -8.75 -21.83
CA GLU A 108 -19.69 -10.20 -21.67
C GLU A 108 -18.69 -10.78 -22.66
N LYS A 109 -18.69 -10.32 -23.92
CA LYS A 109 -17.67 -10.70 -24.91
C LYS A 109 -16.29 -10.21 -24.49
N GLU A 110 -16.16 -8.93 -24.12
CA GLU A 110 -14.89 -8.35 -23.64
C GLU A 110 -14.37 -9.10 -22.41
N ILE A 111 -15.23 -9.44 -21.44
CA ILE A 111 -14.86 -10.23 -20.25
C ILE A 111 -14.44 -11.65 -20.61
N LYS A 112 -15.13 -12.32 -21.55
CA LYS A 112 -14.76 -13.67 -22.01
C LYS A 112 -13.42 -13.72 -22.74
N GLU A 113 -13.00 -12.61 -23.34
CA GLU A 113 -11.72 -12.50 -24.05
C GLU A 113 -10.54 -12.20 -23.12
N ILE A 114 -10.78 -11.78 -21.88
CA ILE A 114 -9.73 -11.50 -20.89
C ILE A 114 -9.04 -12.81 -20.48
N ARG A 115 -7.71 -12.88 -20.68
CA ARG A 115 -6.92 -14.07 -20.33
C ARG A 115 -5.87 -13.82 -19.25
N THR A 116 -5.56 -12.55 -18.97
CA THR A 116 -4.52 -12.19 -18.01
C THR A 116 -5.07 -11.31 -16.88
N GLU A 117 -4.45 -11.42 -15.69
CA GLU A 117 -4.81 -10.58 -14.54
C GLU A 117 -4.69 -9.08 -14.86
N ARG A 118 -3.72 -8.70 -15.69
CA ARG A 118 -3.51 -7.31 -16.13
C ARG A 118 -4.70 -6.77 -16.93
N GLU A 119 -5.30 -7.59 -17.79
CA GLU A 119 -6.48 -7.23 -18.59
C GLU A 119 -7.73 -7.12 -17.71
N VAL A 120 -7.90 -8.04 -16.75
CA VAL A 120 -8.95 -7.96 -15.72
C VAL A 120 -8.88 -6.59 -15.01
N TRP A 121 -7.70 -6.23 -14.51
CA TRP A 121 -7.52 -4.95 -13.80
C TRP A 121 -7.70 -3.74 -14.73
N LYS A 122 -7.35 -3.83 -16.01
CA LYS A 122 -7.57 -2.76 -16.99
C LYS A 122 -9.06 -2.50 -17.21
N TYR A 123 -9.85 -3.56 -17.35
CA TYR A 123 -11.31 -3.50 -17.46
C TYR A 123 -11.95 -2.92 -16.19
N ILE A 124 -11.62 -3.47 -15.02
CA ILE A 124 -12.15 -2.99 -13.72
C ILE A 124 -11.82 -1.52 -13.49
N ASN A 125 -10.58 -1.09 -13.74
CA ASN A 125 -10.17 0.30 -13.53
C ASN A 125 -10.82 1.28 -14.53
N ARG A 126 -11.24 0.81 -15.71
CA ARG A 126 -12.02 1.60 -16.67
C ARG A 126 -13.39 1.95 -16.10
N GLU A 127 -14.03 0.99 -15.43
CA GLU A 127 -15.38 1.15 -14.88
C GLU A 127 -15.40 1.81 -13.50
N ARG A 128 -14.33 1.67 -12.69
CA ARG A 128 -14.24 2.30 -11.37
C ARG A 128 -14.40 3.82 -11.46
N LYS A 129 -15.22 4.41 -10.57
CA LYS A 129 -15.28 5.88 -10.40
C LYS A 129 -13.87 6.39 -10.08
N LYS A 130 -13.43 7.47 -10.74
CA LYS A 130 -12.20 8.18 -10.34
C LYS A 130 -12.35 8.56 -8.87
N LYS A 131 -11.30 8.35 -8.07
CA LYS A 131 -11.30 8.80 -6.67
C LYS A 131 -11.50 10.32 -6.68
N GLU A 132 -12.51 10.78 -5.95
CA GLU A 132 -12.74 12.20 -5.76
C GLU A 132 -11.56 12.80 -4.98
N PRO A 133 -11.20 14.07 -5.25
CA PRO A 133 -10.16 14.76 -4.51
C PRO A 133 -10.49 14.85 -3.02
N ALA A 134 -9.49 15.22 -2.21
CA ALA A 134 -9.71 15.47 -0.79
C ALA A 134 -10.80 16.54 -0.57
N SER A 135 -11.48 16.49 0.58
CA SER A 135 -12.55 17.45 0.89
C SER A 135 -11.95 18.86 0.91
N GLU A 136 -12.53 19.79 0.16
CA GLU A 136 -12.17 21.22 0.20
C GLU A 136 -12.45 21.84 1.58
N LYS A 137 -13.14 21.12 2.48
CA LYS A 137 -13.46 21.58 3.84
C LYS A 137 -12.34 21.38 4.86
N ILE A 138 -11.34 20.54 4.58
CA ILE A 138 -10.19 20.36 5.49
C ILE A 138 -9.08 21.27 4.97
N THR A 139 -8.69 22.24 5.79
CA THR A 139 -7.63 23.20 5.50
C THR A 139 -6.26 22.52 5.50
N ILE A 140 -5.27 23.15 4.86
CA ILE A 140 -3.89 22.63 4.87
C ILE A 140 -3.30 22.57 6.29
N GLN A 141 -3.67 23.51 7.16
CA GLN A 141 -3.25 23.57 8.55
C GLN A 141 -3.79 22.37 9.35
N GLU A 142 -5.09 22.05 9.21
CA GLU A 142 -5.67 20.86 9.84
C GLU A 142 -5.01 19.56 9.36
N TRP A 143 -4.60 19.51 8.08
CA TRP A 143 -3.83 18.38 7.57
C TRP A 143 -2.45 18.28 8.22
N GLU A 144 -1.72 19.38 8.30
CA GLU A 144 -0.42 19.44 8.94
C GLU A 144 -0.49 19.04 10.40
N GLU A 145 -1.39 19.64 11.18
CA GLU A 145 -1.58 19.32 12.60
C GLU A 145 -1.84 17.82 12.80
N TYR A 146 -2.70 17.24 11.95
CA TYR A 146 -2.98 15.80 11.99
C TYR A 146 -1.74 14.95 11.70
N PHE A 147 -1.01 15.22 10.61
CA PHE A 147 0.13 14.38 10.22
C PHE A 147 1.37 14.62 11.08
N VAL A 148 1.61 15.84 11.55
CA VAL A 148 2.64 16.16 12.54
C VAL A 148 2.36 15.38 13.83
N LYS A 149 1.13 15.40 14.34
CA LYS A 149 0.78 14.61 15.53
C LYS A 149 0.90 13.11 15.30
N LEU A 150 0.42 12.60 14.16
CA LEU A 150 0.42 11.17 13.84
C LEU A 150 1.83 10.58 13.74
N LEU A 151 2.76 11.35 13.16
CA LEU A 151 4.14 10.91 12.88
C LEU A 151 5.17 11.40 13.91
N GLU A 152 4.69 11.97 15.04
CA GLU A 152 5.51 12.61 16.08
C GLU A 152 6.48 13.65 15.50
N GLY A 153 5.95 14.46 14.59
CA GLY A 153 6.72 15.42 13.80
C GLY A 153 7.20 16.62 14.61
N ARG A 154 8.35 17.16 14.22
CA ARG A 154 8.93 18.40 14.77
C ARG A 154 9.13 19.41 13.65
N LYS A 155 8.70 20.66 13.88
CA LYS A 155 8.85 21.77 12.92
C LYS A 155 10.26 22.36 12.93
N GLU A 156 10.94 22.32 14.09
CA GLU A 156 12.33 22.78 14.24
C GLU A 156 13.33 21.65 13.95
N GLU A 157 14.46 22.00 13.34
CA GLU A 157 15.62 21.12 13.23
C GLU A 157 16.16 20.87 14.64
N GLY A 158 15.68 19.80 15.27
CA GLY A 158 16.40 19.26 16.41
C GLY A 158 17.76 18.79 15.89
N ASN A 159 18.85 19.27 16.48
CA ASN A 159 20.10 18.54 16.49
C ASN A 159 19.80 17.19 17.19
N VAL A 160 19.29 16.22 16.44
CA VAL A 160 19.31 14.83 16.86
C VAL A 160 20.79 14.50 16.85
N GLY A 161 21.42 14.71 18.01
CA GLY A 161 22.83 14.43 18.22
C GLY A 161 23.09 13.06 17.62
N THR A 162 23.76 13.06 16.48
CA THR A 162 24.19 11.83 15.84
C THR A 162 25.21 11.31 16.82
N GLN A 163 24.80 10.42 17.73
CA GLN A 163 25.78 9.64 18.46
C GLN A 163 26.57 8.93 17.38
N ARG A 164 27.77 9.46 17.08
CA ARG A 164 28.80 8.77 16.31
C ARG A 164 29.09 7.51 17.08
N LYS A 165 28.29 6.47 16.87
CA LYS A 165 28.66 5.12 17.25
C LYS A 165 29.92 4.82 16.45
N GLU A 166 30.95 4.37 17.14
CA GLU A 166 32.24 4.01 16.56
C GLU A 166 32.03 3.20 15.29
N LYS A 167 32.80 3.50 14.23
CA LYS A 167 32.82 2.75 12.97
C LYS A 167 33.31 1.32 13.27
N GLN A 168 32.44 0.46 13.75
CA GLN A 168 32.67 -0.97 13.70
C GLN A 168 32.70 -1.37 12.24
N THR A 169 33.83 -1.94 11.81
CA THR A 169 34.01 -2.55 10.49
C THR A 169 33.08 -3.74 10.37
N VAL A 170 31.91 -3.53 9.79
CA VAL A 170 30.98 -4.60 9.42
C VAL A 170 31.44 -5.13 8.06
N MET A 171 31.52 -6.45 7.89
CA MET A 171 31.79 -7.02 6.57
C MET A 171 30.72 -6.54 5.58
N GLY A 172 31.16 -5.82 4.55
CA GLY A 172 30.27 -5.20 3.58
C GLY A 172 29.60 -6.23 2.69
N GLU A 173 28.39 -5.91 2.21
CA GLU A 173 27.82 -6.60 1.06
C GLU A 173 28.49 -6.15 -0.24
N THR A 174 28.34 -6.96 -1.30
CA THR A 174 28.80 -6.62 -2.64
C THR A 174 28.22 -5.28 -3.12
N GLU A 175 28.92 -4.58 -4.01
CA GLU A 175 28.39 -3.35 -4.62
C GLU A 175 27.11 -3.61 -5.40
N ILE A 176 26.30 -2.55 -5.58
CA ILE A 176 25.08 -2.55 -6.39
C ILE A 176 25.48 -2.58 -7.86
N THR A 177 24.86 -3.46 -8.63
CA THR A 177 25.15 -3.61 -10.07
C THR A 177 24.15 -2.84 -10.94
N ALA A 178 24.57 -2.49 -12.16
CA ALA A 178 23.68 -1.91 -13.16
C ALA A 178 22.53 -2.85 -13.54
N GLU A 179 22.73 -4.16 -13.44
CA GLU A 179 21.68 -5.15 -13.68
C GLU A 179 20.58 -5.12 -12.61
N GLU A 180 20.96 -4.99 -11.32
CA GLU A 180 20.01 -4.83 -10.21
C GLU A 180 19.15 -3.58 -10.41
N VAL A 181 19.79 -2.45 -10.68
CA VAL A 181 19.10 -1.18 -10.92
C VAL A 181 18.23 -1.26 -12.18
N GLY A 182 18.77 -1.82 -13.26
CA GLY A 182 18.07 -2.01 -14.53
C GLY A 182 16.83 -2.89 -14.41
N ARG A 183 16.85 -3.95 -13.58
CA ARG A 183 15.66 -4.75 -13.26
C ARG A 183 14.57 -3.87 -12.64
N HIS A 184 14.90 -3.07 -11.65
CA HIS A 184 13.93 -2.19 -10.99
C HIS A 184 13.38 -1.08 -11.91
N ILE A 185 14.23 -0.52 -12.79
CA ILE A 185 13.79 0.45 -13.81
C ILE A 185 12.73 -0.16 -14.74
N ARG A 186 12.92 -1.42 -15.19
CA ARG A 186 11.95 -2.10 -16.06
C ARG A 186 10.58 -2.30 -15.42
N TYR A 187 10.52 -2.42 -14.09
CA TYR A 187 9.26 -2.56 -13.35
C TYR A 187 8.58 -1.23 -13.00
N LEU A 188 9.20 -0.08 -13.32
CA LEU A 188 8.57 1.22 -13.12
C LEU A 188 7.28 1.34 -13.94
N LYS A 189 6.26 1.93 -13.33
CA LYS A 189 4.97 2.17 -13.96
C LYS A 189 4.94 3.60 -14.52
N LYS A 190 4.56 3.74 -15.79
CA LYS A 190 4.33 5.05 -16.44
C LYS A 190 3.19 5.82 -15.75
N ARG A 191 3.18 7.15 -15.89
CA ARG A 191 2.15 8.09 -15.42
C ARG A 191 1.93 8.03 -13.90
N LYS A 192 3.00 7.80 -13.15
CA LYS A 192 3.00 7.91 -11.70
C LYS A 192 3.39 9.33 -11.30
N ALA A 193 2.84 9.79 -10.19
CA ALA A 193 3.24 11.07 -9.61
C ALA A 193 4.73 10.98 -9.20
N PRO A 194 5.55 11.99 -9.56
CA PRO A 194 6.95 12.07 -9.13
C PRO A 194 7.03 12.40 -7.64
N GLY A 195 8.25 12.36 -7.09
CA GLY A 195 8.52 12.94 -5.77
C GLY A 195 8.63 14.47 -5.86
N TRP A 196 9.19 15.06 -4.81
CA TRP A 196 9.44 16.51 -4.74
C TRP A 196 10.39 16.99 -5.84
N ASP A 197 11.32 16.13 -6.28
CA ASP A 197 12.24 16.42 -7.38
C ASP A 197 11.59 16.63 -8.75
N GLY A 198 10.30 16.30 -8.90
CA GLY A 198 9.59 16.40 -10.19
C GLY A 198 10.09 15.41 -11.25
N VAL A 199 10.95 14.45 -10.90
CA VAL A 199 11.51 13.47 -11.84
C VAL A 199 10.55 12.28 -11.98
N GLN A 200 9.94 12.18 -13.15
CA GLN A 200 8.98 11.13 -13.47
C GLN A 200 9.68 9.80 -13.76
N ASN A 201 8.96 8.69 -13.53
CA ASN A 201 9.45 7.35 -13.82
C ASN A 201 9.96 7.20 -15.26
N GLU A 202 9.27 7.83 -16.20
CA GLU A 202 9.62 7.82 -17.63
C GLU A 202 11.04 8.32 -17.91
N ALA A 203 11.56 9.28 -17.14
CA ALA A 203 12.93 9.78 -17.31
C ALA A 203 13.97 8.67 -17.12
N TRP A 204 13.73 7.77 -16.17
CA TRP A 204 14.57 6.60 -15.90
C TRP A 204 14.30 5.47 -16.91
N MET A 205 13.04 5.24 -17.27
CA MET A 205 12.67 4.19 -18.23
C MET A 205 13.22 4.44 -19.64
N TYR A 206 13.39 5.70 -20.03
CA TYR A 206 13.88 6.10 -21.34
C TYR A 206 15.31 6.66 -21.30
N GLY A 207 15.95 6.66 -20.12
CA GLY A 207 17.33 7.09 -19.93
C GLY A 207 18.32 6.25 -20.73
N THR A 208 19.51 6.81 -20.94
CA THR A 208 20.65 6.13 -21.58
C THR A 208 21.36 5.22 -20.59
N GLU A 209 22.18 4.28 -21.08
CA GLU A 209 23.01 3.43 -20.21
C GLU A 209 23.92 4.26 -19.31
N ARG A 210 24.56 5.31 -19.85
CA ARG A 210 25.40 6.24 -19.08
C ARG A 210 24.65 6.88 -17.89
N MET A 211 23.37 7.21 -18.06
CA MET A 211 22.54 7.74 -16.98
C MET A 211 22.26 6.68 -15.91
N VAL A 212 22.07 5.41 -16.30
CA VAL A 212 21.89 4.29 -15.37
C VAL A 212 23.18 3.99 -14.61
N GLU A 213 24.32 3.96 -15.30
CA GLU A 213 25.65 3.81 -14.69
C GLU A 213 25.90 4.91 -13.66
N ARG A 214 25.58 6.15 -14.02
CA ARG A 214 25.70 7.28 -13.10
C ARG A 214 24.83 7.14 -11.85
N MET A 215 23.62 6.62 -12.01
CA MET A 215 22.75 6.31 -10.88
C MET A 215 23.33 5.18 -10.01
N VAL A 216 23.97 4.18 -10.60
CA VAL A 216 24.62 3.09 -9.89
C VAL A 216 25.81 3.61 -9.08
N GLU A 217 26.64 4.48 -9.68
CA GLU A 217 27.74 5.17 -8.97
C GLU A 217 27.21 5.91 -7.74
N LEU A 218 26.13 6.70 -7.92
CA LEU A 218 25.50 7.43 -6.83
C LEU A 218 25.01 6.49 -5.72
N MET A 219 24.31 5.42 -6.09
CA MET A 219 23.82 4.42 -5.14
C MET A 219 24.95 3.72 -4.40
N ASN A 220 26.07 3.44 -5.07
CA ASN A 220 27.24 2.81 -4.46
C ASN A 220 28.00 3.75 -3.51
N GLY A 221 28.05 5.05 -3.79
CA GLY A 221 28.54 6.03 -2.82
C GLY A 221 27.70 6.02 -1.53
N VAL A 222 26.37 6.05 -1.68
CA VAL A 222 25.45 5.88 -0.54
C VAL A 222 25.65 4.50 0.13
N TRP A 223 25.86 3.44 -0.65
CA TRP A 223 26.09 2.09 -0.14
C TRP A 223 27.35 2.02 0.72
N ARG A 224 28.43 2.69 0.33
CA ARG A 224 29.69 2.79 1.09
C ARG A 224 29.62 3.74 2.28
N GLY A 225 28.55 4.54 2.39
CA GLY A 225 28.34 5.50 3.47
C GLY A 225 29.09 6.82 3.28
N GLU A 226 29.30 7.23 2.02
CA GLU A 226 29.90 8.52 1.65
C GLU A 226 28.93 9.72 1.88
N GLY A 227 27.67 9.44 2.24
CA GLY A 227 26.61 10.42 2.44
C GLY A 227 25.28 9.90 1.91
N PHE A 228 24.17 10.49 2.37
CA PHE A 228 22.84 10.15 1.89
C PHE A 228 22.17 11.43 1.38
N PRO A 229 21.70 11.47 0.11
CA PRO A 229 21.17 12.68 -0.51
C PRO A 229 20.06 13.33 0.32
N GLU A 230 20.16 14.63 0.59
CA GLU A 230 19.13 15.38 1.32
C GLU A 230 17.78 15.29 0.61
N ASP A 231 17.77 15.36 -0.72
CA ASP A 231 16.59 15.14 -1.56
C ASP A 231 15.89 13.80 -1.29
N TRP A 232 16.65 12.76 -0.95
CA TRP A 232 16.09 11.43 -0.71
C TRP A 232 15.45 11.32 0.68
N ARG A 233 15.75 12.26 1.59
CA ARG A 233 15.14 12.36 2.92
C ARG A 233 13.76 13.01 2.87
N GLU A 234 13.43 13.69 1.78
CA GLU A 234 12.22 14.47 1.61
C GLU A 234 11.07 13.66 0.98
N GLY A 235 9.84 14.00 1.36
CA GLY A 235 8.63 13.39 0.83
C GLY A 235 7.40 14.30 0.92
N VAL A 236 6.48 14.16 -0.02
CA VAL A 236 5.23 14.94 -0.02
C VAL A 236 4.06 14.04 0.35
N ILE A 237 3.41 14.29 1.48
CA ILE A 237 2.23 13.55 1.93
C ILE A 237 1.02 14.02 1.14
N CYS A 238 0.40 13.10 0.40
CA CYS A 238 -0.85 13.27 -0.30
C CYS A 238 -1.97 12.50 0.42
N PRO A 239 -2.92 13.19 1.08
CA PRO A 239 -4.06 12.55 1.73
C PRO A 239 -5.00 11.91 0.71
N ILE A 240 -5.27 10.61 0.85
CA ILE A 240 -6.21 9.87 0.00
C ILE A 240 -7.38 9.37 0.84
N PHE A 241 -8.59 9.77 0.48
CA PHE A 241 -9.80 9.35 1.19
C PHE A 241 -9.92 7.83 1.25
N LYS A 242 -10.13 7.30 2.47
CA LYS A 242 -10.29 5.86 2.75
C LYS A 242 -11.76 5.50 2.88
N LYS A 243 -12.45 5.99 3.92
CA LYS A 243 -13.87 5.73 4.23
C LYS A 243 -14.35 6.65 5.35
N GLY A 244 -15.65 6.74 5.61
CA GLY A 244 -16.22 7.53 6.71
C GLY A 244 -16.57 8.96 6.29
N GLU A 245 -16.61 9.87 7.26
CA GLU A 245 -16.86 11.30 7.01
C GLU A 245 -15.67 11.95 6.31
N LYS A 246 -15.92 12.61 5.18
CA LYS A 246 -14.89 13.27 4.37
C LYS A 246 -14.26 14.51 5.01
N ASN A 247 -14.85 15.03 6.10
CA ASN A 247 -14.35 16.23 6.76
C ASN A 247 -13.46 15.91 7.97
N ARG A 248 -13.06 14.65 8.15
CA ARG A 248 -12.12 14.24 9.21
C ARG A 248 -10.82 13.73 8.61
N ALA A 249 -9.69 14.27 9.05
CA ALA A 249 -8.38 13.89 8.55
C ALA A 249 -8.04 12.40 8.80
N GLU A 250 -8.51 11.82 9.90
CA GLU A 250 -8.36 10.40 10.27
C GLU A 250 -8.95 9.40 9.25
N ASN A 251 -9.89 9.87 8.43
CA ASN A 251 -10.54 9.09 7.38
C ASN A 251 -9.74 9.07 6.07
N TYR A 252 -8.55 9.65 6.07
CA TYR A 252 -7.62 9.71 4.94
C TYR A 252 -6.33 8.95 5.24
N ARG A 253 -5.74 8.40 4.18
CA ARG A 253 -4.43 7.76 4.22
C ARG A 253 -3.41 8.71 3.60
N GLY A 254 -2.39 9.11 4.36
CA GLY A 254 -1.28 9.92 3.84
C GLY A 254 -0.33 9.05 3.03
N ILE A 255 -0.43 9.10 1.69
CA ILE A 255 0.57 8.46 0.83
C ILE A 255 1.68 9.46 0.57
N THR A 256 2.92 9.09 0.89
CA THR A 256 4.09 9.93 0.65
C THR A 256 4.62 9.72 -0.76
N LEU A 257 4.68 10.79 -1.54
CA LEU A 257 5.37 10.85 -2.81
C LEU A 257 6.87 10.99 -2.54
N LEU A 258 7.63 10.01 -3.04
CA LEU A 258 9.07 9.89 -2.85
C LEU A 258 9.78 9.94 -4.19
N ASN A 259 10.98 10.53 -4.18
CA ASN A 259 11.83 10.70 -5.35
C ASN A 259 12.11 9.35 -6.02
N THR A 260 12.15 9.35 -7.35
CA THR A 260 12.27 8.10 -8.10
C THR A 260 13.64 7.45 -7.91
N GLY A 261 14.70 8.24 -7.83
CA GLY A 261 16.04 7.76 -7.47
C GLY A 261 16.06 7.04 -6.12
N TYR A 262 15.50 7.65 -5.07
CA TYR A 262 15.33 7.03 -3.76
C TYR A 262 14.56 5.70 -3.83
N LYS A 263 13.43 5.66 -4.56
CA LYS A 263 12.63 4.44 -4.68
C LYS A 263 13.40 3.31 -5.38
N LEU A 264 14.26 3.63 -6.34
CA LEU A 264 15.12 2.63 -6.97
C LEU A 264 16.13 2.07 -5.95
N TYR A 265 16.81 2.93 -5.18
CA TYR A 265 17.73 2.51 -4.12
C TYR A 265 17.04 1.64 -3.07
N ALA A 266 15.89 2.10 -2.55
CA ALA A 266 15.10 1.35 -1.57
C ALA A 266 14.57 0.02 -2.11
N SER A 267 14.35 -0.08 -3.44
CA SER A 267 13.93 -1.33 -4.09
C SER A 267 15.07 -2.34 -4.14
N VAL A 268 16.30 -1.91 -4.47
CA VAL A 268 17.50 -2.78 -4.45
C VAL A 268 17.74 -3.28 -3.03
N LEU A 269 17.73 -2.38 -2.04
CA LEU A 269 17.87 -2.73 -0.63
C LEU A 269 16.78 -3.73 -0.19
N SER A 270 15.53 -3.53 -0.64
CA SER A 270 14.45 -4.46 -0.35
C SER A 270 14.63 -5.82 -1.02
N GLU A 271 15.17 -5.89 -2.24
CA GLU A 271 15.44 -7.15 -2.94
C GLU A 271 16.50 -7.97 -2.19
N ARG A 272 17.61 -7.33 -1.81
CA ARG A 272 18.70 -7.97 -1.06
C ARG A 272 18.25 -8.44 0.33
N MET A 273 17.51 -7.62 1.05
CA MET A 273 16.95 -8.00 2.34
C MET A 273 15.97 -9.17 2.24
N LYS A 274 15.13 -9.22 1.20
CA LYS A 274 14.24 -10.36 0.98
C LYS A 274 15.03 -11.65 0.73
N ARG A 275 16.09 -11.57 -0.08
CA ARG A 275 16.98 -12.71 -0.33
C ARG A 275 17.55 -13.24 0.99
N GLU A 276 18.12 -12.37 1.81
CA GLU A 276 18.69 -12.76 3.11
C GLU A 276 17.62 -13.38 4.05
N ILE A 277 16.44 -12.78 4.11
CA ILE A 277 15.32 -13.27 4.94
C ILE A 277 14.87 -14.66 4.54
N GLU A 278 14.75 -14.94 3.24
CA GLU A 278 14.35 -16.25 2.75
C GLU A 278 15.48 -17.29 2.93
N GLU A 279 16.74 -16.92 2.65
CA GLU A 279 17.90 -17.80 2.84
C GLU A 279 18.08 -18.23 4.31
N LYS A 280 17.90 -17.30 5.24
CA LYS A 280 18.02 -17.55 6.69
C LYS A 280 16.73 -18.06 7.35
N GLY A 281 15.62 -18.16 6.62
CA GLY A 281 14.33 -18.58 7.18
C GLY A 281 13.82 -17.65 8.29
N VAL A 282 14.08 -16.35 8.17
CA VAL A 282 13.86 -15.37 9.25
C VAL A 282 12.38 -15.16 9.58
N LEU A 283 11.49 -15.30 8.60
CA LEU A 283 10.06 -15.07 8.77
C LEU A 283 9.29 -16.39 8.95
N PRO A 284 8.35 -16.45 9.91
CA PRO A 284 7.53 -17.64 10.13
C PRO A 284 6.64 -17.93 8.93
N ASP A 285 6.26 -19.20 8.76
CA ASP A 285 5.44 -19.62 7.62
C ASP A 285 4.03 -19.01 7.60
N SER A 286 3.50 -18.67 8.78
CA SER A 286 2.22 -17.99 8.95
C SER A 286 2.23 -16.56 8.40
N GLN A 287 3.39 -15.97 8.15
CA GLN A 287 3.53 -14.66 7.54
C GLN A 287 3.75 -14.79 6.03
N ALA A 288 2.69 -14.50 5.27
CA ALA A 288 2.67 -14.57 3.81
C ALA A 288 2.91 -13.21 3.12
N GLY A 289 2.84 -12.10 3.86
CA GLY A 289 2.90 -10.75 3.30
C GLY A 289 4.24 -10.43 2.64
N PHE A 290 4.19 -9.99 1.37
CA PHE A 290 5.35 -9.51 0.58
C PHE A 290 6.46 -10.54 0.33
N ARG A 291 6.14 -11.84 0.44
CA ARG A 291 7.07 -12.96 0.19
C ARG A 291 6.84 -13.58 -1.18
N LYS A 292 7.90 -14.10 -1.79
CA LYS A 292 7.83 -14.74 -3.11
C LYS A 292 7.07 -16.07 -3.00
N GLY A 293 6.15 -16.33 -3.92
CA GLY A 293 5.39 -17.58 -3.96
C GLY A 293 4.31 -17.73 -2.89
N ARG A 294 4.01 -16.67 -2.12
CA ARG A 294 2.92 -16.66 -1.12
C ARG A 294 1.91 -15.58 -1.47
N GLY A 295 0.65 -15.95 -1.58
CA GLY A 295 -0.45 -15.07 -1.95
C GLY A 295 -1.50 -14.96 -0.85
N THR A 296 -2.42 -14.00 -1.04
CA THR A 296 -3.60 -13.87 -0.17
C THR A 296 -4.49 -15.11 -0.18
N VAL A 297 -4.54 -15.79 -1.33
CA VAL A 297 -5.33 -17.02 -1.54
C VAL A 297 -4.86 -18.15 -0.63
N ASP A 298 -3.55 -18.25 -0.34
CA ASP A 298 -3.02 -19.29 0.54
C ASP A 298 -3.58 -19.14 1.96
N ASN A 299 -3.52 -17.94 2.52
CA ASN A 299 -4.10 -17.65 3.85
C ASN A 299 -5.61 -17.90 3.88
N VAL A 300 -6.34 -17.54 2.82
CA VAL A 300 -7.78 -17.80 2.71
C VAL A 300 -8.07 -19.31 2.70
N ASN A 301 -7.33 -20.08 1.91
CA ASN A 301 -7.49 -21.53 1.82
C ASN A 301 -7.13 -22.23 3.13
N ILE A 302 -6.06 -21.82 3.79
CA ILE A 302 -5.66 -22.36 5.09
C ILE A 302 -6.76 -22.09 6.12
N LEU A 303 -7.26 -20.85 6.21
CA LEU A 303 -8.32 -20.50 7.16
C LEU A 303 -9.63 -21.27 6.90
N ASP A 304 -10.05 -21.40 5.64
CA ASP A 304 -11.23 -22.20 5.26
C ASP A 304 -11.04 -23.68 5.64
N HIS A 305 -9.86 -24.24 5.35
CA HIS A 305 -9.54 -25.62 5.72
C HIS A 305 -9.57 -25.83 7.24
N LEU A 306 -8.95 -24.95 8.01
CA LEU A 306 -8.95 -24.97 9.49
C LEU A 306 -10.39 -24.98 10.02
N ALA A 307 -11.21 -24.04 9.55
CA ALA A 307 -12.59 -23.91 9.97
C ALA A 307 -13.40 -25.17 9.63
N ARG A 308 -13.33 -25.65 8.39
CA ARG A 308 -14.07 -26.85 7.95
C ARG A 308 -13.65 -28.10 8.71
N ASN A 309 -12.36 -28.26 8.98
CA ASN A 309 -11.84 -29.42 9.70
C ASN A 309 -12.35 -29.44 11.15
N GLU A 310 -12.30 -28.31 11.86
CA GLU A 310 -12.86 -28.23 13.22
C GLU A 310 -14.39 -28.44 13.23
N LEU A 311 -15.10 -27.91 12.23
CA LEU A 311 -16.57 -28.10 12.11
C LEU A 311 -16.98 -29.54 11.79
N ARG A 312 -16.09 -30.40 11.28
CA ARG A 312 -16.38 -31.83 11.06
C ARG A 312 -16.45 -32.60 12.38
N LYS A 313 -15.77 -32.14 13.42
CA LYS A 313 -15.76 -32.80 14.74
C LYS A 313 -17.11 -32.63 15.44
N LYS A 314 -17.50 -33.62 16.24
CA LYS A 314 -18.76 -33.58 17.00
C LYS A 314 -18.73 -32.41 17.99
N GLY A 315 -19.62 -31.43 17.81
CA GLY A 315 -19.66 -30.22 18.63
C GLY A 315 -18.50 -29.24 18.38
N GLY A 316 -17.68 -29.48 17.35
CA GLY A 316 -16.50 -28.68 17.05
C GLY A 316 -16.82 -27.24 16.66
N ARG A 317 -15.91 -26.34 17.04
CA ARG A 317 -15.97 -24.90 16.78
C ARG A 317 -14.58 -24.37 16.51
N MET A 318 -14.52 -23.23 15.83
CA MET A 318 -13.30 -22.45 15.69
C MET A 318 -13.61 -20.98 15.96
N TYR A 319 -12.76 -20.33 16.72
CA TYR A 319 -12.81 -18.90 16.98
C TYR A 319 -11.72 -18.25 16.13
N ALA A 320 -12.07 -17.19 15.41
CA ALA A 320 -11.15 -16.41 14.60
C ALA A 320 -11.29 -14.93 14.95
N LEU A 321 -10.19 -14.32 15.39
CA LEU A 321 -10.14 -12.88 15.63
C LEU A 321 -9.38 -12.23 14.48
N PHE A 322 -10.08 -11.46 13.67
CA PHE A 322 -9.50 -10.66 12.60
C PHE A 322 -9.07 -9.31 13.16
N ILE A 323 -7.77 -9.03 13.13
CA ILE A 323 -7.14 -7.87 13.78
C ILE A 323 -6.82 -6.82 12.71
N ASP A 324 -7.20 -5.57 12.97
CA ASP A 324 -6.82 -4.39 12.18
C ASP A 324 -6.00 -3.46 13.08
N PHE A 325 -4.77 -3.13 12.68
CA PHE A 325 -3.94 -2.16 13.39
C PHE A 325 -4.26 -0.72 12.98
N LYS A 326 -4.47 0.16 13.95
CA LYS A 326 -4.78 1.57 13.69
C LYS A 326 -3.53 2.31 13.21
N ALA A 327 -3.55 2.74 11.94
CA ALA A 327 -2.44 3.49 11.32
C ALA A 327 -1.09 2.77 11.48
N ALA A 328 -1.08 1.46 11.20
CA ALA A 328 0.02 0.55 11.54
C ALA A 328 1.39 1.05 11.03
N PHE A 329 1.44 1.47 9.76
CA PHE A 329 2.66 1.98 9.12
C PHE A 329 3.14 3.28 9.77
N ASP A 330 2.23 4.16 10.17
CA ASP A 330 2.54 5.47 10.76
C ASP A 330 3.01 5.34 12.22
N LYS A 331 2.62 4.24 12.90
CA LYS A 331 2.92 4.02 14.32
C LYS A 331 4.14 3.17 14.62
N VAL A 332 4.81 2.63 13.60
CA VAL A 332 6.02 1.82 13.82
C VAL A 332 7.06 2.62 14.60
N ASP A 333 7.51 2.08 15.73
CA ASP A 333 8.66 2.62 16.46
C ASP A 333 9.94 2.18 15.74
N ARG A 334 10.70 3.14 15.23
CA ARG A 334 11.89 2.89 14.38
C ARG A 334 13.01 2.19 15.15
N VAL A 335 13.24 2.58 16.40
CA VAL A 335 14.27 1.95 17.24
C VAL A 335 13.94 0.48 17.46
N LYS A 336 12.70 0.19 17.86
CA LYS A 336 12.23 -1.20 18.03
C LYS A 336 12.26 -1.96 16.72
N MET A 337 11.99 -1.30 15.59
CA MET A 337 12.08 -1.94 14.27
C MET A 337 13.51 -2.39 13.98
N PHE A 338 14.52 -1.55 14.23
CA PHE A 338 15.92 -1.93 14.06
C PHE A 338 16.34 -3.05 15.03
N GLU A 339 15.89 -3.00 16.29
CA GLU A 339 16.08 -4.09 17.26
C GLU A 339 15.51 -5.41 16.74
N CYS A 340 14.26 -5.40 16.25
CA CYS A 340 13.61 -6.60 15.71
C CYS A 340 14.36 -7.17 14.49
N MET A 341 14.97 -6.32 13.65
CA MET A 341 15.79 -6.78 12.53
C MET A 341 17.05 -7.51 13.03
N ARG A 342 17.73 -6.94 14.04
CA ARG A 342 18.94 -7.52 14.64
C ARG A 342 18.66 -8.82 15.39
N GLU A 343 17.61 -8.84 16.22
CA GLU A 343 17.18 -10.04 16.97
C GLU A 343 16.86 -11.22 16.04
N ARG A 344 16.42 -10.90 14.82
CA ARG A 344 16.11 -11.86 13.77
C ARG A 344 17.30 -12.30 12.93
N GLY A 345 18.50 -11.80 13.23
CA GLY A 345 19.73 -12.17 12.54
C GLY A 345 19.87 -11.58 11.13
N ILE A 346 19.14 -10.51 10.81
CA ILE A 346 19.42 -9.71 9.60
C ILE A 346 20.79 -9.05 9.76
N SER A 347 21.59 -9.09 8.71
CA SER A 347 22.95 -8.57 8.69
C SER A 347 23.01 -7.12 9.15
N GLU A 348 23.99 -6.80 10.00
CA GLU A 348 24.17 -5.45 10.54
C GLU A 348 24.40 -4.43 9.40
N TRP A 349 24.98 -4.87 8.27
CA TRP A 349 25.14 -4.03 7.08
C TRP A 349 23.78 -3.53 6.55
N LEU A 350 22.83 -4.45 6.31
CA LEU A 350 21.50 -4.07 5.84
C LEU A 350 20.73 -3.26 6.90
N VAL A 351 20.85 -3.61 8.18
CA VAL A 351 20.24 -2.83 9.28
C VAL A 351 20.73 -1.38 9.23
N ARG A 352 22.03 -1.15 9.12
CA ARG A 352 22.62 0.20 9.04
C ARG A 352 22.14 0.99 7.82
N LYS A 353 21.96 0.33 6.67
CA LYS A 353 21.40 0.99 5.47
C LYS A 353 19.94 1.41 5.68
N VAL A 354 19.17 0.65 6.44
CA VAL A 354 17.83 1.06 6.85
C VAL A 354 17.89 2.20 7.87
N GLU A 355 18.78 2.14 8.86
CA GLU A 355 18.99 3.23 9.81
C GLU A 355 19.34 4.53 9.09
N GLU A 356 20.19 4.50 8.07
CA GLU A 356 20.56 5.66 7.25
C GLU A 356 19.37 6.30 6.53
N ILE A 357 18.46 5.47 5.95
CA ILE A 357 17.21 5.94 5.33
C ILE A 357 16.30 6.65 6.34
N TYR A 358 16.29 6.19 7.59
CA TYR A 358 15.36 6.64 8.63
C TYR A 358 15.98 7.59 9.66
N ALA A 359 17.28 7.88 9.54
CA ALA A 359 18.03 8.76 10.44
C ALA A 359 17.45 10.17 10.45
N ARG A 360 17.08 10.67 9.27
CA ARG A 360 16.41 11.95 9.08
C ARG A 360 15.41 11.81 7.94
N THR A 361 14.13 12.05 8.22
CA THR A 361 13.06 11.99 7.23
C THR A 361 12.18 13.22 7.34
N ARG A 362 12.10 14.02 6.27
CA ARG A 362 11.30 15.24 6.22
C ARG A 362 10.09 15.02 5.34
N ASN A 363 8.95 15.52 5.78
CA ASN A 363 7.71 15.46 5.03
C ASN A 363 7.04 16.83 5.01
N LYS A 364 6.28 17.09 3.96
CA LYS A 364 5.32 18.20 3.93
C LYS A 364 3.97 17.69 3.46
N VAL A 365 2.87 18.34 3.84
CA VAL A 365 1.54 17.94 3.38
C VAL A 365 1.13 18.74 2.15
N GLY A 366 0.73 18.06 1.07
CA GLY A 366 0.34 18.71 -0.18
C GLY A 366 1.52 19.34 -0.95
N GLU A 367 1.31 19.63 -2.24
CA GLU A 367 2.40 20.06 -3.13
C GLU A 367 2.77 21.55 -3.00
N LYS A 368 1.80 22.42 -2.69
CA LYS A 368 1.95 23.88 -2.84
C LYS A 368 2.11 24.68 -1.55
N GLU A 369 1.31 24.38 -0.53
CA GLU A 369 1.10 25.28 0.62
C GLU A 369 1.57 24.68 1.95
N GLY A 370 2.10 23.45 1.93
CA GLY A 370 2.52 22.77 3.15
C GLY A 370 3.94 23.11 3.60
N GLU A 371 4.13 23.17 4.93
CA GLU A 371 5.40 23.31 5.61
C GLU A 371 6.12 21.97 5.78
N TRP A 372 7.45 22.03 5.79
CA TRP A 372 8.29 20.86 6.08
C TRP A 372 8.36 20.59 7.58
N PHE A 373 8.26 19.32 7.95
CA PHE A 373 8.49 18.83 9.30
C PHE A 373 9.27 17.52 9.26
N GLU A 374 10.11 17.31 10.28
CA GLU A 374 10.84 16.05 10.43
C GLU A 374 9.98 15.02 11.17
N THR A 375 10.07 13.74 10.78
CA THR A 375 9.33 12.65 11.43
C THR A 375 10.27 11.64 12.06
N THR A 376 9.95 11.21 13.27
CA THR A 376 10.74 10.23 14.04
C THR A 376 10.03 8.88 14.17
N LYS A 377 8.76 8.80 13.77
CA LYS A 377 7.94 7.60 13.85
C LYS A 377 7.45 7.15 12.47
N GLY A 378 7.08 5.88 12.42
CA GLY A 378 6.49 5.26 11.25
C GLY A 378 7.50 4.91 10.16
N VAL A 379 7.05 4.05 9.27
CA VAL A 379 7.70 3.72 7.99
C VAL A 379 7.10 4.57 6.87
N ARG A 380 7.89 4.93 5.85
CA ARG A 380 7.47 5.88 4.81
C ARG A 380 6.39 5.25 3.89
N GLN A 381 5.13 5.65 4.01
CA GLN A 381 4.05 5.12 3.16
C GLN A 381 4.28 5.48 1.69
N GLY A 382 4.64 4.51 0.85
CA GLY A 382 5.01 4.74 -0.56
C GLY A 382 6.46 4.35 -0.87
N CYS A 383 7.27 4.09 0.15
CA CYS A 383 8.59 3.50 0.00
C CYS A 383 8.47 1.98 -0.28
N PRO A 384 9.15 1.43 -1.30
CA PRO A 384 9.14 0.00 -1.64
C PRO A 384 9.61 -0.94 -0.50
N LEU A 385 10.50 -0.45 0.37
CA LEU A 385 11.06 -1.19 1.50
C LEU A 385 10.11 -1.26 2.71
N SER A 386 9.27 -0.23 2.90
CA SER A 386 8.44 -0.09 4.10
C SER A 386 7.52 -1.27 4.42
N PRO A 387 6.86 -1.93 3.44
CA PRO A 387 6.02 -3.07 3.73
C PRO A 387 6.80 -4.28 4.26
N LEU A 388 8.03 -4.51 3.78
CA LEU A 388 8.90 -5.57 4.29
C LEU A 388 9.31 -5.28 5.74
N LEU A 389 9.68 -4.03 6.05
CA LEU A 389 10.05 -3.61 7.40
C LEU A 389 8.90 -3.81 8.38
N PHE A 390 7.67 -3.45 7.98
CA PHE A 390 6.49 -3.71 8.79
C PHE A 390 6.28 -5.22 9.02
N THR A 391 6.42 -6.04 7.98
CA THR A 391 6.35 -7.50 8.10
C THR A 391 7.35 -8.04 9.12
N ILE A 392 8.61 -7.61 9.07
CA ILE A 392 9.66 -8.01 10.03
C ILE A 392 9.28 -7.56 11.45
N TYR A 393 8.74 -6.35 11.59
CA TYR A 393 8.38 -5.76 12.87
C TYR A 393 7.34 -6.57 13.64
N VAL A 394 6.36 -7.13 12.93
CA VAL A 394 5.25 -7.90 13.52
C VAL A 394 5.44 -9.42 13.48
N ALA A 395 6.54 -9.91 12.88
CA ALA A 395 6.73 -11.34 12.65
C ALA A 395 6.87 -12.17 13.93
N ASP A 396 7.25 -11.57 15.07
CA ASP A 396 7.47 -12.26 16.35
C ASP A 396 6.16 -12.55 17.11
N VAL A 397 5.02 -12.12 16.59
CA VAL A 397 3.71 -12.47 17.13
C VAL A 397 3.47 -13.98 17.10
N ASP A 398 3.88 -14.67 16.04
CA ASP A 398 3.69 -16.12 15.90
C ASP A 398 4.57 -16.89 16.90
N GLU A 399 5.82 -16.46 17.06
CA GLU A 399 6.75 -17.01 18.06
C GLU A 399 6.25 -16.78 19.48
N MET A 400 5.68 -15.61 19.76
CA MET A 400 5.05 -15.30 21.05
C MET A 400 3.88 -16.24 21.34
N LEU A 401 2.98 -16.43 20.37
CA LEU A 401 1.83 -17.34 20.52
C LEU A 401 2.28 -18.81 20.66
N LYS A 402 3.31 -19.22 19.91
CA LYS A 402 3.94 -20.54 20.03
C LYS A 402 4.55 -20.75 21.40
N LYS A 403 5.30 -19.79 21.94
CA LYS A 403 5.91 -19.89 23.27
C LYS A 403 4.86 -19.96 24.38
N ALA A 404 3.77 -19.21 24.26
CA ALA A 404 2.66 -19.29 25.20
C ALA A 404 1.95 -20.65 25.19
N GLN A 405 2.01 -21.39 24.07
CA GLN A 405 1.32 -22.67 23.84
C GLN A 405 -0.22 -22.61 23.97
N GLU A 406 -0.80 -21.41 24.05
CA GLU A 406 -2.24 -21.18 24.17
C GLU A 406 -2.92 -21.09 22.79
N GLY A 407 -4.10 -21.71 22.67
CA GLY A 407 -4.92 -21.67 21.46
C GLY A 407 -4.27 -22.34 20.25
N GLY A 408 -4.55 -21.82 19.05
CA GLY A 408 -4.17 -22.44 17.79
C GLY A 408 -5.02 -23.65 17.38
N VAL A 409 -4.93 -24.01 16.10
CA VAL A 409 -5.66 -25.11 15.48
C VAL A 409 -4.66 -26.09 14.85
N VAL A 410 -4.86 -27.39 15.08
CA VAL A 410 -3.92 -28.42 14.62
C VAL A 410 -4.35 -28.93 13.25
N VAL A 411 -3.42 -28.98 12.31
CA VAL A 411 -3.61 -29.54 10.96
C VAL A 411 -2.43 -30.45 10.63
N GLY A 412 -2.71 -31.74 10.46
CA GLY A 412 -1.68 -32.74 10.28
C GLY A 412 -0.75 -32.78 11.50
N ARG A 413 0.54 -32.54 11.26
CA ARG A 413 1.59 -32.48 12.30
C ARG A 413 1.85 -31.06 12.82
N GLU A 414 1.27 -30.05 12.18
CA GLU A 414 1.51 -28.65 12.47
C GLU A 414 0.37 -28.04 13.29
N LYS A 415 0.68 -26.96 14.00
CA LYS A 415 -0.30 -26.16 14.73
C LYS A 415 -0.22 -24.72 14.22
N VAL A 416 -1.38 -24.17 13.88
CA VAL A 416 -1.52 -22.82 13.33
C VAL A 416 -2.15 -21.93 14.39
N TRP A 417 -1.40 -20.93 14.87
CA TRP A 417 -1.90 -19.93 15.83
C TRP A 417 -2.40 -18.67 15.13
N SER A 418 -1.70 -18.27 14.08
CA SER A 418 -1.97 -17.06 13.34
C SER A 418 -1.80 -17.26 11.84
N LEU A 419 -2.45 -16.41 11.05
CA LEU A 419 -2.15 -16.18 9.64
C LEU A 419 -2.06 -14.68 9.45
N ALA A 420 -0.96 -14.21 8.86
CA ALA A 420 -0.72 -12.80 8.63
C ALA A 420 -0.39 -12.54 7.16
N PHE A 421 -0.91 -11.44 6.65
CA PHE A 421 -0.53 -10.86 5.37
C PHE A 421 -0.28 -9.37 5.61
N ALA A 422 0.97 -9.04 5.95
CA ALA A 422 1.34 -7.68 6.37
C ALA A 422 0.53 -7.21 7.59
N ASP A 423 -0.31 -6.17 7.43
CA ASP A 423 -1.15 -5.58 8.49
C ASP A 423 -2.43 -6.36 8.77
N ASP A 424 -2.91 -7.16 7.80
CA ASP A 424 -4.06 -8.04 7.99
C ASP A 424 -3.63 -9.31 8.72
N MET A 425 -4.10 -9.50 9.95
CA MET A 425 -3.78 -10.66 10.79
C MET A 425 -5.05 -11.34 11.31
N VAL A 426 -5.04 -12.66 11.36
CA VAL A 426 -6.05 -13.46 12.04
C VAL A 426 -5.39 -14.43 13.01
N ILE A 427 -5.88 -14.49 14.24
CA ILE A 427 -5.51 -15.54 15.21
C ILE A 427 -6.67 -16.52 15.36
N VAL A 428 -6.35 -17.80 15.60
CA VAL A 428 -7.33 -18.88 15.65
C VAL A 428 -7.22 -19.73 16.91
N ALA A 429 -8.36 -20.20 17.42
CA ALA A 429 -8.44 -21.10 18.58
C ALA A 429 -9.62 -22.06 18.47
N LYS A 430 -9.60 -23.15 19.25
CA LYS A 430 -10.68 -24.16 19.26
C LYS A 430 -11.72 -23.91 20.34
N SER A 431 -11.36 -23.13 21.36
CA SER A 431 -12.24 -22.78 22.48
C SER A 431 -12.21 -21.28 22.78
N GLU A 432 -13.26 -20.81 23.45
CA GLU A 432 -13.35 -19.43 23.93
C GLU A 432 -12.24 -19.11 24.95
N ARG A 433 -11.99 -20.04 25.88
CA ARG A 433 -10.97 -19.89 26.92
C ARG A 433 -9.60 -19.64 26.31
N GLU A 434 -9.24 -20.43 25.30
CA GLU A 434 -8.00 -20.28 24.54
C GLU A 434 -7.96 -18.94 23.79
N MET A 435 -9.03 -18.56 23.09
CA MET A 435 -9.08 -17.28 22.38
C MET A 435 -8.90 -16.09 23.31
N LYS A 436 -9.59 -16.08 24.45
CA LYS A 436 -9.43 -15.04 25.49
C LYS A 436 -7.99 -14.99 26.03
N ALA A 437 -7.33 -16.12 26.14
CA ALA A 437 -5.93 -16.18 26.58
C ALA A 437 -4.97 -15.61 25.52
N MET A 438 -5.15 -16.01 24.26
CA MET A 438 -4.41 -15.43 23.13
C MET A 438 -4.62 -13.91 23.01
N MET A 439 -5.84 -13.41 23.22
CA MET A 439 -6.14 -11.97 23.21
C MET A 439 -5.34 -11.21 24.27
N ARG A 440 -5.28 -11.71 25.52
CA ARG A 440 -4.47 -11.09 26.58
C ARG A 440 -2.98 -11.06 26.27
N ASN A 441 -2.46 -12.12 25.65
CA ASN A 441 -1.05 -12.15 25.23
C ASN A 441 -0.79 -11.17 24.08
N LEU A 442 -1.75 -11.06 23.15
CA LEU A 442 -1.68 -10.11 22.05
C LEU A 442 -1.76 -8.66 22.55
N GLU A 443 -2.59 -8.33 23.55
CA GLU A 443 -2.63 -7.00 24.18
C GLU A 443 -1.26 -6.61 24.75
N LYS A 444 -0.63 -7.52 25.51
CA LYS A 444 0.73 -7.30 26.04
C LYS A 444 1.75 -7.08 24.92
N TYR A 445 1.65 -7.86 23.85
CA TYR A 445 2.52 -7.77 22.69
C TYR A 445 2.35 -6.45 21.94
N VAL A 446 1.12 -6.04 21.64
CA VAL A 446 0.79 -4.78 20.95
C VAL A 446 1.31 -3.58 21.75
N ARG A 447 1.12 -3.59 23.07
CA ARG A 447 1.69 -2.58 23.96
C ARG A 447 3.21 -2.57 23.94
N LYS A 448 3.86 -3.75 23.98
CA LYS A 448 5.33 -3.88 23.84
C LYS A 448 5.80 -3.33 22.50
N LYS A 449 5.04 -3.50 21.42
CA LYS A 449 5.36 -2.95 20.08
C LYS A 449 4.91 -1.51 19.88
N LYS A 450 4.33 -0.84 20.90
CA LYS A 450 3.77 0.52 20.75
C LYS A 450 2.80 0.66 19.56
N LEU A 451 2.13 -0.43 19.21
CA LEU A 451 1.07 -0.46 18.21
C LEU A 451 -0.28 -0.24 18.90
N GLU A 452 -1.34 0.00 18.11
CA GLU A 452 -2.70 0.14 18.62
C GLU A 452 -3.65 -0.66 17.72
N VAL A 453 -4.57 -1.41 18.33
CA VAL A 453 -5.61 -2.15 17.61
C VAL A 453 -6.80 -1.25 17.34
N ASN A 454 -7.32 -1.30 16.12
CA ASN A 454 -8.58 -0.66 15.77
C ASN A 454 -9.73 -1.58 16.19
N VAL A 455 -10.27 -1.37 17.40
CA VAL A 455 -11.34 -2.21 17.97
C VAL A 455 -12.60 -2.23 17.09
N GLU A 456 -12.94 -1.11 16.45
CA GLU A 456 -14.10 -1.03 15.56
C GLU A 456 -13.97 -1.86 14.28
N LYS A 457 -12.76 -2.11 13.80
CA LYS A 457 -12.53 -2.93 12.60
C LYS A 457 -12.07 -4.34 12.92
N THR A 458 -11.56 -4.54 14.13
CA THR A 458 -11.24 -5.86 14.65
C THR A 458 -12.53 -6.60 14.94
N LYS A 459 -12.67 -7.82 14.42
CA LYS A 459 -13.93 -8.58 14.51
C LYS A 459 -13.68 -10.01 14.96
N MET A 460 -14.58 -10.49 15.81
CA MET A 460 -14.61 -11.89 16.23
C MET A 460 -15.58 -12.67 15.35
N MET A 461 -15.15 -13.78 14.78
CA MET A 461 -16.01 -14.75 14.11
C MET A 461 -15.93 -16.10 14.80
N VAL A 462 -17.09 -16.72 15.02
CA VAL A 462 -17.18 -18.06 15.59
C VAL A 462 -17.76 -19.00 14.55
N PHE A 463 -16.93 -19.90 14.03
CA PHE A 463 -17.35 -20.96 13.14
C PHE A 463 -18.05 -22.06 13.94
N SER A 464 -19.31 -22.34 13.62
CA SER A 464 -20.11 -23.41 14.25
C SER A 464 -21.21 -23.94 13.33
N LYS A 465 -21.51 -25.26 13.40
CA LYS A 465 -22.67 -25.87 12.72
C LYS A 465 -24.00 -25.58 13.42
N ARG A 466 -23.98 -25.30 14.73
CA ARG A 466 -25.19 -25.06 15.56
C ARG A 466 -25.10 -23.68 16.21
N LYS A 467 -26.19 -22.91 16.18
CA LYS A 467 -26.34 -21.70 17.00
C LYS A 467 -26.66 -22.11 18.43
N ARG A 468 -25.86 -21.67 19.41
CA ARG A 468 -26.28 -21.73 20.82
C ARG A 468 -27.33 -20.66 21.05
N LYS A 469 -28.40 -20.99 21.78
CA LYS A 469 -29.47 -20.05 22.15
C LYS A 469 -29.05 -19.04 23.23
N ASN A 470 -28.01 -19.32 24.04
CA ASN A 470 -27.74 -18.57 25.30
C ASN A 470 -26.26 -18.23 25.60
N GLU A 471 -25.37 -18.06 24.62
CA GLU A 471 -23.99 -17.63 24.91
C GLU A 471 -23.53 -16.56 23.91
N GLU A 472 -23.83 -15.31 24.23
CA GLU A 472 -23.07 -14.17 23.73
C GLU A 472 -21.95 -13.88 24.71
N SER A 473 -20.89 -14.70 24.61
CA SER A 473 -19.65 -14.41 25.31
C SER A 473 -19.18 -13.01 24.93
N GLU A 474 -18.99 -12.14 25.93
CA GLU A 474 -18.41 -10.82 25.69
C GLU A 474 -16.93 -10.97 25.34
N TRP A 475 -16.56 -10.38 24.20
CA TRP A 475 -15.19 -10.23 23.75
C TRP A 475 -14.75 -8.81 24.06
N LYS A 476 -13.73 -8.66 24.90
CA LYS A 476 -13.20 -7.36 25.27
C LYS A 476 -11.75 -7.26 24.81
N TRP A 477 -11.42 -6.12 24.22
CA TRP A 477 -10.06 -5.66 23.99
C TRP A 477 -9.83 -4.50 24.94
N GLU A 478 -8.99 -4.70 25.96
CA GLU A 478 -8.92 -3.80 27.11
C GLU A 478 -10.32 -3.58 27.71
N GLU A 479 -10.84 -2.36 27.68
CA GLU A 479 -12.19 -2.01 28.17
C GLU A 479 -13.26 -2.02 27.06
N SER A 480 -12.85 -2.12 25.80
CA SER A 480 -13.74 -1.97 24.64
C SER A 480 -14.28 -3.31 24.15
N LYS A 481 -15.56 -3.34 23.77
CA LYS A 481 -16.22 -4.56 23.24
C LYS A 481 -15.82 -4.80 21.78
N ILE A 482 -15.32 -5.99 21.47
CA ILE A 482 -15.13 -6.47 20.11
C ILE A 482 -16.45 -7.03 19.58
N GLU A 483 -16.87 -6.55 18.41
CA GLU A 483 -18.07 -7.05 17.76
C GLU A 483 -17.89 -8.48 17.24
N ARG A 484 -18.87 -9.34 17.53
CA ARG A 484 -19.00 -10.66 16.93
C ARG A 484 -19.80 -10.57 15.64
N VAL A 485 -19.26 -11.10 14.55
CA VAL A 485 -19.88 -11.07 13.22
C VAL A 485 -20.18 -12.48 12.69
N SER A 486 -21.23 -12.57 11.86
CA SER A 486 -21.60 -13.81 11.17
C SER A 486 -20.95 -13.95 9.79
N GLU A 487 -20.57 -12.83 9.17
CA GLU A 487 -19.84 -12.73 7.91
C GLU A 487 -18.71 -11.70 8.02
N PHE A 488 -17.56 -11.95 7.40
CA PHE A 488 -16.40 -11.04 7.42
C PHE A 488 -15.57 -11.18 6.15
N LYS A 489 -15.15 -10.05 5.58
CA LYS A 489 -14.27 -10.01 4.41
C LYS A 489 -12.82 -9.98 4.87
N TYR A 490 -12.08 -11.04 4.57
CA TYR A 490 -10.66 -11.19 4.85
C TYR A 490 -9.90 -11.43 3.54
N LEU A 491 -8.91 -10.58 3.24
CA LEU A 491 -8.07 -10.65 2.03
C LEU A 491 -8.86 -10.77 0.70
N GLY A 492 -10.04 -10.15 0.64
CA GLY A 492 -10.92 -10.18 -0.54
C GLY A 492 -11.88 -11.37 -0.62
N TYR A 493 -11.85 -12.28 0.35
CA TYR A 493 -12.79 -13.39 0.48
C TYR A 493 -13.73 -13.19 1.68
N THR A 494 -15.02 -13.42 1.48
CA THR A 494 -16.04 -13.27 2.52
C THR A 494 -16.38 -14.61 3.15
N PHE A 495 -15.92 -14.78 4.39
CA PHE A 495 -16.21 -15.92 5.26
C PHE A 495 -17.58 -15.79 5.90
N ASN A 496 -18.17 -16.93 6.27
CA ASN A 496 -19.35 -17.00 7.14
C ASN A 496 -19.16 -18.03 8.25
N GLU A 497 -19.97 -17.92 9.30
CA GLU A 497 -19.96 -18.80 10.48
C GLU A 497 -20.09 -20.30 10.17
N ARG A 498 -20.55 -20.68 8.97
CA ARG A 498 -20.72 -22.07 8.54
C ARG A 498 -19.56 -22.60 7.68
N ALA A 499 -18.55 -21.76 7.41
CA ALA A 499 -17.45 -22.05 6.48
C ALA A 499 -17.95 -22.54 5.10
N THR A 500 -19.00 -21.90 4.58
CA THR A 500 -19.55 -22.19 3.24
C THR A 500 -19.21 -21.10 2.25
N VAL A 501 -19.10 -21.44 0.97
CA VAL A 501 -18.74 -20.48 -0.11
C VAL A 501 -19.91 -19.51 -0.44
N ARG A 502 -21.09 -19.70 0.15
CA ARG A 502 -22.32 -18.94 -0.17
C ARG A 502 -22.15 -17.43 -0.02
N ALA A 503 -21.45 -16.97 1.01
CA ALA A 503 -21.27 -15.53 1.26
C ALA A 503 -20.40 -14.90 0.17
N GLN A 504 -19.29 -15.55 -0.20
CA GLN A 504 -18.45 -15.11 -1.32
C GLN A 504 -19.20 -15.11 -2.65
N VAL A 505 -19.95 -16.16 -2.98
CA VAL A 505 -20.74 -16.23 -4.23
C VAL A 505 -21.75 -15.07 -4.28
N ARG A 506 -22.45 -14.81 -3.18
CA ARG A 506 -23.43 -13.72 -3.09
C ARG A 506 -22.80 -12.34 -3.33
N GLU A 507 -21.55 -12.16 -2.95
CA GLU A 507 -20.84 -10.90 -3.14
C GLU A 507 -20.34 -10.73 -4.57
N VAL A 508 -19.79 -11.78 -5.18
CA VAL A 508 -19.18 -11.72 -6.52
C VAL A 508 -20.23 -11.71 -7.64
N VAL A 509 -21.38 -12.35 -7.45
CA VAL A 509 -22.43 -12.49 -8.47
C VAL A 509 -23.42 -11.30 -8.47
N ARG A 510 -23.26 -10.34 -7.56
CA ARG A 510 -24.03 -9.09 -7.53
C ARG A 510 -23.40 -8.02 -8.42
#